data_AF-U5KQQ5-F1
#
_entry.id   AF-U5KQQ5-F1
#
_cell.length_a   1.000
_cell.length_b   1.000
_cell.length_c   1.000
_cell.angle_alpha   90.00
_cell.angle_beta   90.00
_cell.angle_gamma   90.00
#
_symmetry.space_group_name_H-M   'P 1'
#
loop_
_entity.id
_entity.type
_entity.pdbx_description
1 polymer ?
#
loop_
_entity_poly.entity_id
_entity_poly.type
_entity_poly.pdbx_seq_one_letter_code
_entity_poly.pdbx_strand_id
1 'polypeptide(L)'
;GVMYGIAPTATLVDITHDVAPFDVREGALFLADVPHSFPAQTVICAYVYPETGTATHTIAVRNEKGQLLVGPNNGLLSFALDASPAVECHEVLSPDVMNQPVTPTWYGKDIVAACAGHLAAGTD
;
A
#
# COMPACT_ATOMS: atom_id res chain seq x y z
N GLY A 1 9.93 -2.82 10.70
CA GLY A 1 10.01 -4.18 11.25
C GLY A 1 9.81 -5.21 10.15
N VAL A 2 8.57 -5.65 9.93
CA VAL A 2 8.19 -6.62 8.88
C VAL A 2 8.82 -6.30 7.52
N MET A 3 8.61 -5.08 7.01
CA MET A 3 9.17 -4.66 5.71
C MET A 3 10.70 -4.80 5.62
N TYR A 4 11.45 -4.45 6.66
CA TYR A 4 12.91 -4.62 6.66
C TYR A 4 13.35 -6.09 6.72
N GLY A 5 12.54 -6.97 7.30
CA GLY A 5 12.81 -8.41 7.27
C GLY A 5 12.65 -9.00 5.86
N ILE A 6 11.77 -8.42 5.04
CA ILE A 6 11.49 -8.86 3.66
C ILE A 6 12.43 -8.17 2.66
N ALA A 7 12.60 -6.85 2.78
CA ALA A 7 13.42 -6.00 1.92
C ALA A 7 14.49 -5.25 2.74
N PRO A 8 15.60 -5.91 3.12
CA PRO A 8 16.61 -5.34 4.02
C PRO A 8 17.36 -4.14 3.45
N THR A 9 17.35 -3.97 2.12
CA THR A 9 18.00 -2.86 1.40
C THR A 9 17.06 -1.71 1.08
N ALA A 10 15.76 -1.82 1.41
CA ALA A 10 14.79 -0.78 1.13
C ALA A 10 15.04 0.47 1.99
N THR A 11 14.81 1.65 1.41
CA THR A 11 14.72 2.90 2.17
C THR A 11 13.26 3.14 2.54
N LEU A 12 12.95 3.19 3.83
CA LEU A 12 11.62 3.52 4.32
C LEU A 12 11.58 4.98 4.75
N VAL A 13 10.52 5.67 4.33
CA VAL A 13 10.22 7.06 4.69
C VAL A 13 8.73 7.16 4.97
N ASP A 14 8.40 7.74 6.11
CA ASP A 14 7.00 7.97 6.48
C ASP A 14 6.44 9.14 5.68
N ILE A 15 5.22 8.97 5.16
CA ILE A 15 4.41 10.09 4.67
C ILE A 15 3.81 10.77 5.90
N THR A 16 2.96 10.05 6.61
CA THR A 16 2.48 10.35 7.97
C THR A 16 1.74 9.12 8.51
N HIS A 17 1.63 9.02 9.83
CA HIS A 17 0.78 8.05 10.53
C HIS A 17 -0.33 8.73 11.35
N ASP A 18 -0.49 10.05 11.19
CA ASP A 18 -1.39 10.89 11.98
C ASP A 18 -2.73 11.17 11.31
N VAL A 19 -3.09 10.39 10.28
CA VAL A 19 -4.43 10.45 9.67
C VAL A 19 -5.47 10.14 10.75
N ALA A 20 -6.57 10.90 10.75
CA ALA A 20 -7.69 10.73 11.64
C ALA A 20 -8.17 9.26 11.61
N PRO A 21 -8.44 8.64 12.79
CA PRO A 21 -8.83 7.25 12.85
C PRO A 21 -10.03 6.94 11.93
N PHE A 22 -9.83 5.96 11.05
CA PHE A 22 -10.82 5.48 10.06
C PHE A 22 -11.17 6.47 8.93
N ASP A 23 -10.54 7.64 8.87
CA ASP A 23 -10.82 8.63 7.83
C ASP A 23 -10.08 8.31 6.53
N VAL A 24 -10.68 7.42 5.74
CA VAL A 24 -10.18 7.00 4.43
C VAL A 24 -10.02 8.20 3.48
N ARG A 25 -10.88 9.22 3.61
CA ARG A 25 -10.86 10.38 2.73
C ARG A 25 -9.72 11.33 3.06
N GLU A 26 -9.47 11.60 4.34
CA GLU A 26 -8.31 12.39 4.76
C GLU A 26 -7.01 11.72 4.33
N GLY A 27 -6.90 10.39 4.52
CA GLY A 27 -5.77 9.61 4.03
C GLY A 27 -5.60 9.73 2.51
N ALA A 28 -6.69 9.65 1.75
CA ALA A 28 -6.64 9.81 0.29
C ALA A 28 -6.16 11.21 -0.11
N LEU A 29 -6.60 12.26 0.60
CA LEU A 29 -6.16 13.65 0.35
C LEU A 29 -4.66 13.82 0.60
N PHE A 30 -4.11 13.22 1.67
CA PHE A 30 -2.68 13.24 1.94
C PHE A 30 -1.86 12.52 0.86
N LEU A 31 -2.43 11.50 0.21
CA LEU A 31 -1.77 10.75 -0.85
C LEU A 31 -1.80 11.44 -2.22
N ALA A 32 -2.62 12.48 -2.42
CA ALA A 32 -2.87 13.08 -3.73
C ALA A 32 -1.58 13.52 -4.46
N ASP A 33 -0.66 14.19 -3.75
CA ASP A 33 0.57 14.73 -4.33
C ASP A 33 1.80 13.82 -4.18
N VAL A 34 1.63 12.67 -3.53
CA VAL A 34 2.72 11.70 -3.28
C VAL A 34 3.27 11.13 -4.60
N PRO A 35 2.44 10.67 -5.56
CA PRO A 35 2.94 10.18 -6.85
C PRO A 35 3.80 11.20 -7.59
N HIS A 36 3.41 12.49 -7.57
CA HIS A 36 4.16 13.55 -8.22
C HIS A 36 5.55 13.75 -7.58
N SER A 37 5.58 13.82 -6.25
CA SER A 37 6.78 14.21 -5.48
C SER A 37 7.82 13.10 -5.35
N PHE A 38 7.39 11.85 -5.31
CA PHE A 38 8.28 10.70 -5.16
C PHE A 38 8.86 10.21 -6.49
N PRO A 39 10.05 9.59 -6.53
CA PRO A 39 10.61 9.03 -7.76
C PRO A 39 9.79 7.86 -8.31
N ALA A 40 10.06 7.45 -9.56
CA ALA A 40 9.34 6.34 -10.21
C ALA A 40 9.55 4.99 -9.51
N GLN A 41 10.72 4.76 -8.91
CA GLN A 41 11.10 3.53 -8.21
C GLN A 41 10.52 3.41 -6.78
N THR A 42 9.39 4.05 -6.50
CA THR A 42 8.76 4.08 -5.17
C THR A 42 7.61 3.08 -5.07
N VAL A 43 7.55 2.36 -3.95
CA VAL A 43 6.36 1.62 -3.51
C VAL A 43 5.61 2.47 -2.48
N ILE A 44 4.44 2.99 -2.85
CA ILE A 44 3.56 3.75 -1.95
C ILE A 44 2.72 2.74 -1.15
N CYS A 45 3.14 2.49 0.08
CA CYS A 45 2.43 1.62 1.02
C CYS A 45 1.52 2.45 1.93
N ALA A 46 0.20 2.30 1.79
CA ALA A 46 -0.76 3.09 2.57
C ALA A 46 -1.94 2.25 3.06
N TYR A 47 -2.36 2.47 4.32
CA TYR A 47 -3.58 1.89 4.84
C TYR A 47 -4.27 2.82 5.84
N VAL A 48 -5.55 3.06 5.61
CA VAL A 48 -6.56 3.45 6.60
C VAL A 48 -7.66 2.41 6.41
N TYR A 49 -7.73 1.44 7.32
CA TYR A 49 -8.33 0.14 7.00
C TYR A 49 -9.31 -0.34 8.08
N PRO A 50 -10.43 0.37 8.31
CA PRO A 50 -11.48 -0.09 9.21
C PRO A 50 -12.09 -1.44 8.78
N GLU A 51 -11.97 -1.81 7.51
CA GLU A 51 -12.48 -3.06 6.93
C GLU A 51 -11.52 -4.26 7.07
N THR A 52 -10.45 -4.14 7.86
CA THR A 52 -9.53 -5.27 8.12
C THR A 52 -10.29 -6.51 8.57
N GLY A 53 -9.89 -7.69 8.06
CA GLY A 53 -10.54 -8.96 8.43
C GLY A 53 -11.87 -9.22 7.74
N THR A 54 -12.29 -8.37 6.80
CA THR A 54 -13.53 -8.53 6.03
C THR A 54 -13.27 -8.95 4.57
N ALA A 55 -14.30 -8.90 3.73
CA ALA A 55 -14.20 -9.17 2.29
C ALA A 55 -13.52 -8.04 1.50
N THR A 56 -13.27 -6.87 2.09
CA THR A 56 -12.56 -5.78 1.40
C THR A 56 -11.10 -6.16 1.21
N HIS A 57 -10.70 -6.39 -0.03
CA HIS A 57 -9.35 -6.82 -0.38
C HIS A 57 -8.34 -5.67 -0.40
N THR A 58 -7.06 -6.02 -0.20
CA THR A 58 -5.92 -5.16 -0.53
C THR A 58 -5.64 -5.28 -2.02
N ILE A 59 -5.25 -4.17 -2.66
CA ILE A 59 -4.83 -4.11 -4.06
C ILE A 59 -3.38 -3.64 -4.17
N ALA A 60 -2.70 -4.16 -5.20
CA ALA A 60 -1.42 -3.68 -5.67
C ALA A 60 -1.61 -3.09 -7.08
N VAL A 61 -1.12 -1.87 -7.31
CA VAL A 61 -1.35 -1.10 -8.53
C VAL A 61 -0.03 -0.60 -9.07
N ARG A 62 0.18 -0.72 -10.39
CA ARG A 62 1.23 0.02 -11.11
C ARG A 62 0.60 1.25 -11.76
N ASN A 63 1.13 2.44 -11.49
CA ASN A 63 0.65 3.66 -12.12
C ASN A 63 1.43 4.04 -13.39
N GLU A 64 0.98 5.08 -14.11
CA GLU A 64 1.62 5.56 -15.36
C GLU A 64 3.07 6.03 -15.16
N LYS A 65 3.40 6.53 -13.97
CA LYS A 65 4.78 6.91 -13.61
C LYS A 65 5.69 5.70 -13.36
N GLY A 66 5.14 4.48 -13.31
CA GLY A 66 5.86 3.24 -13.01
C GLY A 66 6.01 2.95 -11.52
N GLN A 67 5.40 3.76 -10.64
CA GLN A 67 5.37 3.49 -9.21
C GLN A 67 4.40 2.35 -8.91
N LEU A 68 4.69 1.64 -7.82
CA LEU A 68 3.78 0.65 -7.26
C LEU A 68 3.04 1.26 -6.07
N LEU A 69 1.75 0.98 -5.93
CA LEU A 69 0.92 1.40 -4.80
C LEU A 69 0.27 0.16 -4.18
N VAL A 70 0.29 0.05 -2.86
CA VAL A 70 -0.36 -1.04 -2.13
C VAL A 70 -1.25 -0.46 -1.04
N GLY A 71 -2.52 -0.85 -1.02
CA GLY A 71 -3.48 -0.39 -0.02
C GLY A 71 -4.85 -1.06 -0.11
N PRO A 72 -5.74 -0.79 0.85
CA PRO A 72 -7.11 -1.31 0.82
C PRO A 72 -7.91 -0.78 -0.37
N ASN A 73 -8.72 -1.64 -0.99
CA ASN A 73 -9.65 -1.25 -2.05
C ASN A 73 -10.93 -0.60 -1.48
N ASN A 74 -10.76 0.50 -0.74
CA ASN A 74 -11.83 1.25 -0.07
C ASN A 74 -11.87 2.73 -0.51
N GLY A 75 -11.11 3.10 -1.54
CA GLY A 75 -10.99 4.47 -2.04
C GLY A 75 -9.79 5.25 -1.50
N LEU A 76 -8.97 4.67 -0.61
CA LEU A 76 -7.78 5.35 -0.07
C LEU A 76 -6.81 5.83 -1.17
N LEU A 77 -6.67 5.06 -2.24
CA LEU A 77 -5.74 5.37 -3.33
C LEU A 77 -6.33 6.31 -4.40
N SER A 78 -7.59 6.75 -4.27
CA SER A 78 -8.31 7.44 -5.35
C SER A 78 -7.59 8.70 -5.87
N PHE A 79 -7.25 9.65 -5.00
CA PHE A 79 -6.62 10.91 -5.45
C PHE A 79 -5.16 10.72 -5.91
N ALA A 80 -4.46 9.73 -5.37
CA ALA A 80 -3.14 9.36 -5.88
C ALA A 80 -3.22 8.82 -7.32
N LEU A 81 -4.26 8.02 -7.61
CA LEU A 81 -4.51 7.49 -8.95
C LEU A 81 -5.08 8.53 -9.91
N ASP A 82 -5.77 9.57 -9.41
CA ASP A 82 -6.13 10.73 -10.24
C ASP A 82 -4.88 11.49 -10.71
N ALA A 83 -3.85 11.61 -9.86
CA ALA A 83 -2.59 12.28 -10.19
C ALA A 83 -1.68 11.45 -11.13
N SER A 84 -1.77 10.12 -11.06
CA SER A 84 -1.03 9.18 -11.90
C SER A 84 -1.87 7.91 -12.09
N PRO A 85 -2.59 7.78 -13.23
CA PRO A 85 -3.55 6.71 -13.46
C PRO A 85 -2.98 5.30 -13.32
N ALA A 86 -3.84 4.35 -12.96
CA ALA A 86 -3.50 2.93 -12.92
C ALA A 86 -3.31 2.35 -14.32
N VAL A 87 -2.22 1.62 -14.52
CA VAL A 87 -1.92 0.85 -15.74
C VAL A 87 -2.23 -0.63 -15.54
N GLU A 88 -1.96 -1.14 -14.34
CA GLU A 88 -2.21 -2.53 -13.96
C GLU A 88 -2.64 -2.60 -12.49
N CYS A 89 -3.56 -3.49 -12.15
CA CYS A 89 -4.11 -3.63 -10.81
C CYS A 89 -4.39 -5.11 -10.52
N HIS A 90 -3.95 -5.57 -9.35
CA HIS A 90 -4.16 -6.93 -8.85
C HIS A 90 -4.70 -6.91 -7.43
N GLU A 91 -5.55 -7.86 -7.11
CA GLU A 91 -5.89 -8.16 -5.71
C GLU A 91 -4.75 -8.94 -5.06
N VAL A 92 -4.38 -8.55 -3.84
CA VAL A 92 -3.31 -9.19 -3.07
C VAL A 92 -3.87 -10.40 -2.33
N LEU A 93 -3.88 -11.56 -3.00
CA LEU A 93 -4.44 -12.81 -2.48
C LEU A 93 -3.40 -13.91 -2.24
N SER A 94 -2.20 -13.78 -2.84
CA SER A 94 -1.15 -14.80 -2.71
C SER A 94 -0.61 -14.84 -1.26
N PRO A 95 -0.63 -16.00 -0.58
CA PRO A 95 -0.08 -16.12 0.77
C PRO A 95 1.42 -15.83 0.87
N ASP A 96 2.16 -15.99 -0.24
CA ASP A 96 3.63 -15.82 -0.30
C ASP A 96 4.08 -14.37 -0.19
N VAL A 97 3.15 -13.42 -0.39
CA VAL A 97 3.40 -11.98 -0.21
C VAL A 97 2.79 -11.43 1.08
N MET A 98 2.33 -12.31 1.97
CA MET A 98 1.72 -11.97 3.26
C MET A 98 2.61 -12.43 4.42
N ASN A 99 2.59 -11.67 5.53
CA ASN A 99 3.23 -12.09 6.76
C ASN A 99 2.31 -13.06 7.53
N GLN A 100 2.67 -14.35 7.52
CA GLN A 100 1.88 -15.41 8.14
C GLN A 100 2.23 -15.61 9.63
N PRO A 101 1.25 -16.01 10.47
CA PRO A 101 -0.19 -16.05 10.18
C PRO A 101 -0.79 -14.64 10.12
N VAL A 102 -1.66 -14.40 9.13
CA VAL A 102 -2.34 -13.09 8.98
C VAL A 102 -3.33 -12.88 10.13
N THR A 103 -3.19 -11.78 10.87
CA THR A 103 -4.15 -11.42 11.92
C THR A 103 -5.36 -10.67 11.37
N PRO A 104 -6.61 -11.04 11.72
CA PRO A 104 -7.81 -10.39 11.16
C PRO A 104 -7.91 -8.89 11.45
N THR A 105 -7.36 -8.42 12.57
CA THR A 105 -7.47 -7.01 12.99
C THR A 105 -6.36 -6.11 12.47
N TRP A 106 -5.42 -6.65 11.66
CA TRP A 106 -4.29 -5.84 11.19
C TRP A 106 -3.76 -6.27 9.81
N TYR A 107 -4.65 -6.29 8.81
CA TYR A 107 -4.26 -6.47 7.40
C TYR A 107 -3.28 -5.39 6.92
N GLY A 108 -3.30 -4.19 7.52
CA GLY A 108 -2.30 -3.15 7.25
C GLY A 108 -0.85 -3.61 7.45
N LYS A 109 -0.58 -4.41 8.48
CA LYS A 109 0.75 -4.99 8.71
C LYS A 109 0.97 -6.27 7.90
N ASP A 110 0.02 -7.19 7.97
CA ASP A 110 0.23 -8.56 7.50
C ASP A 110 0.00 -8.77 6.01
N ILE A 111 -0.73 -7.85 5.35
CA ILE A 111 -1.00 -7.91 3.91
C ILE A 111 -0.39 -6.69 3.23
N VAL A 112 -0.81 -5.48 3.59
CA VAL A 112 -0.39 -4.24 2.89
C VAL A 112 1.13 -4.02 3.02
N ALA A 113 1.65 -3.93 4.25
CA ALA A 113 3.08 -3.69 4.47
C ALA A 113 3.95 -4.88 4.05
N ALA A 114 3.49 -6.11 4.25
CA ALA A 114 4.21 -7.30 3.80
C ALA A 114 4.35 -7.30 2.26
N CYS A 115 3.24 -7.14 1.54
CA CYS A 115 3.22 -7.09 0.08
C CYS A 115 4.09 -5.95 -0.46
N ALA A 116 3.99 -4.75 0.13
CA ALA A 116 4.88 -3.64 -0.23
C ALA A 116 6.37 -3.98 -0.05
N GLY A 117 6.71 -4.72 1.01
CA GLY A 117 8.05 -5.26 1.21
C GLY A 117 8.48 -6.22 0.10
N HIS A 118 7.61 -7.15 -0.30
CA HIS A 118 7.90 -8.11 -1.37
C HIS A 118 8.10 -7.42 -2.74
N LEU A 119 7.27 -6.43 -3.06
CA LEU A 119 7.42 -5.62 -4.26
C LEU A 119 8.73 -4.83 -4.24
N ALA A 120 9.09 -4.24 -3.10
CA ALA A 120 10.38 -3.55 -2.92
C ALA A 120 11.59 -4.49 -3.02
N ALA A 121 11.40 -5.79 -2.76
CA ALA A 121 12.40 -6.85 -2.95
C ALA A 121 12.46 -7.41 -4.39
N GLY A 122 11.58 -6.95 -5.29
CA GLY A 122 11.57 -7.36 -6.70
C GLY A 122 10.64 -8.53 -7.03
N THR A 123 9.60 -8.76 -6.22
CA THR A 123 8.51 -9.67 -6.60
C THR A 123 7.65 -9.02 -7.69
N ASP A 124 7.32 -9.78 -8.73
CA ASP A 124 6.47 -9.36 -9.86
C ASP A 124 4.98 -9.47 -9.56
#